data_AF-A0A257ASU2-F1
#
_entry.id   AF-A0A257ASU2-F1
#
_cell.length_a   1.000
_cell.length_b   1.000
_cell.length_c   1.000
_cell.angle_alpha   90.00
_cell.angle_beta   90.00
_cell.angle_gamma   90.00
#
_symmetry.space_group_name_H-M   'P 1'
#
loop_
_entity.id
_entity.type
_entity.pdbx_description
1 polymer ?
#
loop_
_entity_poly.entity_id
_entity_poly.type
_entity_poly.pdbx_seq_one_letter_code
_entity_poly.pdbx_strand_id
1 'polypeptide(L)'
;MGGERVERAGRSIWMLHEREFIRGFLNELSGDFEEAVNQYLSDAEKCGRMGRNIYASISYASAARCMKILGEYEGAAVCYLMAARELGISLGRCNGSGRFIREKISRYVSEALKLLTKSSKGD
;
A
#
# COMPACT_ATOMS: atom_id res chain seq x y z
N MET A 1 23.31 -4.09 -36.65
CA MET A 1 23.24 -3.05 -35.59
C MET A 1 21.81 -2.94 -35.11
N GLY A 2 21.46 -3.55 -33.98
CA GLY A 2 20.07 -3.56 -33.48
C GLY A 2 19.90 -4.06 -32.04
N GLY A 3 20.97 -4.05 -31.23
CA GLY A 3 20.97 -4.69 -29.92
C GLY A 3 20.94 -3.75 -28.70
N GLU A 4 21.21 -2.45 -28.85
CA GLU A 4 21.48 -1.58 -27.68
C GLU A 4 20.30 -0.72 -27.20
N ARG A 5 19.17 -0.67 -27.91
CA ARG A 5 18.05 0.24 -27.55
C ARG A 5 16.97 -0.35 -26.65
N VAL A 6 16.87 -1.68 -26.52
CA VAL A 6 15.78 -2.32 -25.77
C VAL A 6 16.16 -2.58 -24.30
N GLU A 7 17.44 -2.73 -23.97
CA GLU A 7 17.85 -3.05 -22.60
C GLU A 7 17.87 -1.85 -21.65
N ARG A 8 17.89 -0.61 -22.17
CA ARG A 8 17.97 0.61 -21.34
C ARG A 8 16.61 1.10 -20.83
N ALA A 9 15.50 0.64 -21.42
CA ALA A 9 14.14 1.02 -21.01
C ALA A 9 13.56 0.09 -19.92
N GLY A 10 14.04 -1.15 -19.81
CA GLY A 10 13.52 -2.14 -18.87
C GLY A 10 14.04 -1.99 -17.43
N ARG A 11 15.25 -1.44 -17.23
CA ARG A 11 15.88 -1.34 -15.89
C ARG A 11 15.63 0.00 -15.18
N SER A 12 15.16 1.02 -15.89
CA SER A 12 15.02 2.40 -15.39
C SER A 12 13.60 2.74 -14.92
N ILE A 13 12.57 2.00 -15.35
CA ILE A 13 11.17 2.20 -14.95
C ILE A 13 10.84 1.68 -13.55
N TRP A 14 11.61 0.68 -13.08
CA TRP A 14 11.44 0.07 -11.77
C TRP A 14 12.20 0.82 -10.67
N MET A 15 13.35 1.44 -10.99
CA MET A 15 14.23 2.04 -9.96
C MET A 15 13.90 3.48 -9.54
N LEU A 16 13.03 4.20 -10.25
CA LEU A 16 12.76 5.63 -9.95
C LEU A 16 11.45 5.88 -9.19
N HIS A 17 10.54 4.90 -9.15
CA HIS A 17 9.21 5.05 -8.56
C HIS A 17 9.07 4.45 -7.16
N GLU A 18 10.14 3.86 -6.61
CA GLU A 18 10.17 3.22 -5.29
C GLU A 18 10.81 4.12 -4.21
N ARG A 19 11.18 5.37 -4.51
CA ARG A 19 11.87 6.23 -3.54
C ARG A 19 11.02 6.54 -2.33
N GLU A 20 9.75 6.89 -2.53
CA GLU A 20 8.85 7.22 -1.44
C GLU A 20 8.57 5.97 -0.58
N PHE A 21 8.25 4.83 -1.20
CA PHE A 21 8.10 3.56 -0.48
C PHE A 21 9.37 3.15 0.30
N ILE A 22 10.55 3.17 -0.35
CA ILE A 22 11.82 2.81 0.30
C ILE A 22 12.12 3.76 1.45
N ARG A 23 11.86 5.07 1.30
CA ARG A 23 12.05 6.03 2.38
C ARG A 23 11.11 5.75 3.54
N GLY A 24 9.85 5.42 3.26
CA GLY A 24 8.90 4.96 4.27
C GLY A 24 9.39 3.71 5.01
N PHE A 25 9.92 2.73 4.28
CA PHE A 25 10.49 1.52 4.87
C PHE A 25 11.73 1.78 5.73
N LEU A 26 12.63 2.67 5.29
CA LEU A 26 13.81 3.05 6.08
C LEU A 26 13.40 3.76 7.38
N ASN A 27 12.39 4.63 7.31
CA ASN A 27 11.86 5.31 8.50
C ASN A 27 11.16 4.33 9.46
N GLU A 28 10.42 3.35 8.92
CA GLU A 28 9.83 2.26 9.71
C GLU A 28 10.91 1.46 10.45
N LEU A 29 12.03 1.15 9.78
CA LEU A 29 13.16 0.45 10.39
C LEU A 29 13.90 1.29 11.45
N SER A 30 13.94 2.62 11.29
CA SER A 30 14.52 3.51 12.29
C SER A 30 13.56 3.84 13.45
N GLY A 31 12.32 3.36 13.38
CA GLY A 31 11.27 3.63 14.38
C GLY A 31 10.58 4.99 14.24
N ASP A 32 10.86 5.73 13.15
CA ASP A 32 10.17 6.97 12.82
C ASP A 32 8.88 6.63 12.07
N PHE A 33 7.90 6.14 12.83
CA PHE A 33 6.64 5.65 12.27
C PHE A 33 5.77 6.76 11.70
N GLU A 34 5.82 7.97 12.25
CA GLU A 34 5.06 9.11 11.72
C GLU A 34 5.54 9.47 10.31
N GLU A 35 6.86 9.60 10.13
CA GLU A 35 7.40 9.90 8.81
C GLU A 35 7.26 8.70 7.86
N ALA A 36 7.35 7.46 8.37
CA ALA A 36 7.06 6.28 7.56
C ALA A 36 5.64 6.32 6.98
N VAL A 37 4.64 6.68 7.79
CA VAL A 37 3.25 6.85 7.36
C VAL A 37 3.15 7.88 6.24
N ASN A 38 3.73 9.07 6.43
CA ASN A 38 3.69 10.15 5.44
C ASN A 38 4.23 9.70 4.08
N GLN A 39 5.37 9.00 4.10
CA GLN A 39 6.01 8.50 2.89
C GLN A 39 5.18 7.41 2.19
N TYR A 40 4.62 6.47 2.96
CA TYR A 40 3.77 5.42 2.41
C TYR A 40 2.46 5.97 1.83
N LEU A 41 1.83 6.96 2.47
CA LEU A 41 0.63 7.60 1.93
C LEU A 41 0.93 8.35 0.63
N SER A 42 2.03 9.11 0.59
CA SER A 42 2.47 9.82 -0.61
C SER A 42 2.74 8.86 -1.78
N ASP A 43 3.42 7.74 -1.50
CA ASP A 43 3.66 6.68 -2.48
C ASP A 43 2.33 6.06 -2.98
N ALA A 44 1.41 5.77 -2.07
CA ALA A 44 0.14 5.15 -2.38
C ALA A 44 -0.71 6.01 -3.34
N GLU A 45 -0.81 7.31 -3.07
CA GLU A 45 -1.52 8.26 -3.93
C GLU A 45 -0.89 8.38 -5.32
N LYS A 46 0.44 8.42 -5.39
CA LYS A 46 1.19 8.46 -6.65
C LYS A 46 0.96 7.19 -7.46
N CYS A 47 1.07 6.02 -6.83
CA CYS A 47 0.79 4.73 -7.46
C CYS A 47 -0.66 4.64 -7.95
N GLY A 48 -1.63 5.10 -7.15
CA GLY A 48 -3.04 5.13 -7.52
C GLY A 48 -3.29 5.98 -8.77
N ARG A 49 -2.73 7.21 -8.82
CA ARG A 49 -2.82 8.09 -10.01
C ARG A 49 -2.22 7.49 -11.27
N MET A 50 -1.18 6.67 -11.13
CA MET A 50 -0.55 5.95 -12.24
C MET A 50 -1.27 4.64 -12.62
N GLY A 51 -2.38 4.29 -11.95
CA GLY A 51 -3.11 3.03 -12.16
C GLY A 51 -2.38 1.78 -11.68
N ARG A 52 -1.34 1.97 -10.85
CA ARG A 52 -0.49 0.93 -10.25
C ARG A 52 -1.11 0.42 -8.94
N ASN A 53 -2.36 -0.03 -8.99
CA ASN A 53 -3.16 -0.25 -7.78
C ASN A 53 -2.62 -1.35 -6.83
N ILE A 54 -1.86 -2.33 -7.34
CA ILE A 54 -1.20 -3.32 -6.47
C ILE A 54 -0.15 -2.64 -5.56
N TYR A 55 0.64 -1.72 -6.12
CA TYR A 55 1.64 -0.97 -5.36
C TYR A 55 0.98 0.01 -4.40
N ALA A 56 -0.04 0.74 -4.87
CA ALA A 56 -0.84 1.62 -4.01
C ALA A 56 -1.40 0.86 -2.80
N SER A 57 -1.92 -0.35 -3.03
CA SER A 57 -2.42 -1.21 -1.96
C SER A 57 -1.34 -1.62 -0.94
N ILE A 58 -0.14 -1.96 -1.41
CA ILE A 58 0.98 -2.33 -0.53
C ILE A 58 1.37 -1.13 0.34
N SER A 59 1.43 0.06 -0.24
CA SER A 59 1.80 1.29 0.46
C SER A 59 0.75 1.70 1.50
N TYR A 60 -0.54 1.72 1.15
CA TYR A 60 -1.62 1.93 2.13
C TYR A 60 -1.59 0.91 3.28
N ALA A 61 -1.39 -0.38 2.97
CA ALA A 61 -1.30 -1.39 4.01
C ALA A 61 -0.06 -1.25 4.90
N SER A 62 0.99 -0.58 4.43
CA SER A 62 2.22 -0.30 5.19
C SER A 62 2.06 0.91 6.10
N ALA A 63 1.44 1.99 5.59
CA ALA A 63 0.96 3.10 6.43
C ALA A 63 0.05 2.60 7.56
N ALA A 64 -0.93 1.74 7.24
CA ALA A 64 -1.85 1.19 8.23
C ALA A 64 -1.15 0.43 9.37
N ARG A 65 -0.06 -0.29 9.07
CA ARG A 65 0.72 -1.00 10.10
C ARG A 65 1.46 -0.02 11.01
N CYS A 66 2.06 1.02 10.45
CA CYS A 66 2.74 2.05 11.23
C CYS A 66 1.75 2.82 12.11
N MET A 67 0.59 3.21 11.57
CA MET A 67 -0.50 3.84 12.33
C MET A 67 -0.99 2.95 13.50
N LYS A 68 -1.06 1.63 13.33
CA LYS A 68 -1.37 0.70 14.45
C LYS A 68 -0.35 0.77 15.58
N ILE A 69 0.93 0.96 15.25
CA ILE A 69 2.00 1.08 16.25
C ILE A 69 1.90 2.42 16.97
N LEU A 70 1.56 3.49 16.25
CA LEU A 70 1.30 4.82 16.81
C LEU A 70 0.00 4.91 17.63
N GLY A 71 -0.88 3.91 17.54
CA GLY A 71 -2.17 3.89 18.21
C GLY A 71 -3.31 4.57 17.43
N GLU A 72 -3.05 5.03 16.22
CA GLU A 72 -4.02 5.64 15.31
C GLU A 72 -4.91 4.58 14.63
N TYR A 73 -5.78 3.94 15.40
CA TYR A 73 -6.55 2.79 14.93
C TYR A 73 -7.58 3.14 13.84
N GLU A 74 -8.19 4.31 13.89
CA GLU A 74 -9.14 4.76 12.86
C GLU A 74 -8.43 5.05 11.53
N GLY A 75 -7.33 5.80 11.57
CA GLY A 75 -6.49 6.04 10.40
C GLY A 75 -5.98 4.73 9.77
N ALA A 76 -5.54 3.79 10.61
CA ALA A 76 -5.13 2.46 10.15
C ALA A 76 -6.28 1.68 9.48
N ALA A 77 -7.50 1.75 10.01
CA ALA A 77 -8.66 1.11 9.42
C ALA A 77 -8.99 1.69 8.04
N VAL A 78 -8.99 3.02 7.93
CA VAL A 78 -9.19 3.72 6.65
C VAL A 78 -8.14 3.27 5.64
N CYS A 79 -6.86 3.24 6.02
CA CYS A 79 -5.78 2.81 5.14
C CYS A 79 -5.95 1.35 4.66
N TYR A 80 -6.37 0.42 5.53
CA TYR A 80 -6.67 -0.95 5.09
C TYR A 80 -7.84 -1.02 4.10
N LEU A 81 -8.88 -0.22 4.28
CA LEU A 81 -10.00 -0.15 3.34
C LEU A 81 -9.57 0.43 1.98
N MET A 82 -8.72 1.45 1.99
CA MET A 82 -8.11 1.99 0.77
C MET A 82 -7.24 0.92 0.08
N ALA A 83 -6.43 0.18 0.83
CA ALA A 83 -5.63 -0.92 0.30
C ALA A 83 -6.50 -2.01 -0.34
N ALA A 84 -7.63 -2.35 0.27
CA ALA A 84 -8.60 -3.30 -0.26
C ALA A 84 -9.26 -2.80 -1.55
N ARG A 85 -9.65 -1.52 -1.57
CA ARG A 85 -10.23 -0.86 -2.76
C ARG A 85 -9.29 -0.93 -3.95
N GLU A 86 -8.02 -0.57 -3.77
CA GLU A 86 -7.02 -0.59 -4.84
C GLU A 86 -6.82 -2.00 -5.42
N LEU A 87 -6.80 -3.03 -4.57
CA LEU A 87 -6.79 -4.43 -5.03
C LEU A 87 -8.06 -4.81 -5.77
N GLY A 88 -9.22 -4.31 -5.35
CA GLY A 88 -10.50 -4.52 -6.04
C GLY A 88 -10.47 -3.99 -7.47
N ILE A 89 -9.88 -2.82 -7.68
CA ILE A 89 -9.68 -2.24 -9.03
C ILE A 89 -8.80 -3.15 -9.89
N SER A 90 -7.69 -3.65 -9.33
CA SER A 90 -6.83 -4.60 -10.05
C SER A 90 -7.53 -5.94 -10.33
N LEU A 91 -8.32 -6.46 -9.39
CA LEU A 91 -9.07 -7.70 -9.57
C LEU A 91 -10.08 -7.61 -10.72
N GLY A 92 -10.77 -6.46 -10.84
CA GLY A 92 -11.69 -6.20 -11.95
C GLY A 92 -11.01 -6.25 -13.33
N ARG A 93 -9.69 -6.01 -13.40
CA ARG A 93 -8.90 -6.13 -14.64
C ARG A 93 -8.43 -7.57 -14.92
N CYS A 94 -8.42 -8.44 -13.91
CA CYS A 94 -7.91 -9.81 -13.99
C CYS A 94 -9.05 -10.84 -14.01
N ASN A 95 -10.00 -10.75 -14.96
CA ASN A 95 -11.04 -11.75 -15.34
C ASN A 95 -11.37 -12.89 -14.33
N GLY A 96 -11.57 -12.57 -13.05
CA GLY A 96 -11.96 -13.53 -12.00
C GLY A 96 -10.90 -14.51 -11.46
N SER A 97 -9.68 -14.60 -12.03
CA SER A 97 -8.65 -15.60 -11.62
C SER A 97 -7.83 -15.20 -10.38
N GLY A 98 -8.06 -14.02 -9.79
CA GLY A 98 -7.29 -13.49 -8.66
C GLY A 98 -7.72 -14.00 -7.29
N ARG A 99 -7.69 -15.32 -7.01
CA ARG A 99 -7.97 -15.88 -5.67
C ARG A 99 -7.13 -15.20 -4.59
N PHE A 100 -5.83 -15.07 -4.83
CA PHE A 100 -4.89 -14.38 -3.93
C PHE A 100 -5.31 -12.94 -3.65
N ILE A 101 -5.76 -12.20 -4.67
CA ILE A 101 -6.20 -10.82 -4.52
C ILE A 101 -7.47 -10.76 -3.66
N ARG A 102 -8.44 -11.66 -3.88
CA ARG A 102 -9.65 -11.75 -3.05
C ARG A 102 -9.34 -12.04 -1.59
N GLU A 103 -8.48 -13.01 -1.31
CA GLU A 103 -8.07 -13.34 0.06
C GLU A 103 -7.41 -12.15 0.75
N LYS A 104 -6.57 -11.41 0.03
CA LYS A 104 -5.89 -10.22 0.55
C LYS A 104 -6.86 -9.06 0.83
N ILE A 105 -7.84 -8.84 -0.04
CA ILE A 105 -8.96 -7.90 0.19
C ILE A 105 -9.72 -8.28 1.47
N SER A 106 -10.14 -9.54 1.60
CA SER A 106 -10.87 -10.03 2.78
C SER A 106 -10.08 -9.83 4.07
N ARG A 107 -8.76 -10.05 4.03
CA ARG A 107 -7.88 -9.81 5.17
C ARG A 107 -7.83 -8.34 5.57
N TYR A 108 -7.68 -7.43 4.61
CA TYR A 108 -7.65 -5.99 4.91
C TYR A 108 -8.97 -5.49 5.47
N VAL A 109 -10.11 -5.90 4.89
CA VAL A 109 -11.44 -5.54 5.43
C VAL A 109 -11.60 -6.06 6.86
N SER A 110 -11.17 -7.31 7.11
CA SER A 110 -11.24 -7.90 8.44
C SER A 110 -10.36 -7.16 9.46
N GLU A 111 -9.15 -6.76 9.08
CA GLU A 111 -8.28 -5.95 9.94
C GLU A 111 -8.89 -4.56 10.21
N ALA A 112 -9.45 -3.89 9.21
CA ALA A 112 -10.13 -2.61 9.40
C ALA A 112 -11.29 -2.72 10.41
N LEU A 113 -12.13 -3.74 10.29
CA LEU A 113 -13.25 -3.97 11.23
C LEU A 113 -12.77 -4.22 12.66
N LYS A 114 -11.68 -4.98 12.84
CA LYS A 114 -11.08 -5.19 14.18
C LYS A 114 -10.57 -3.89 14.79
N LEU A 115 -10.01 -3.00 13.97
CA LEU A 115 -9.47 -1.73 14.45
C LEU A 115 -10.59 -0.76 14.84
N LEU A 116 -11.65 -0.65 14.04
CA LEU A 116 -12.82 0.16 14.35
C LEU A 116 -13.51 -0.29 15.65
N THR A 117 -13.61 -1.62 15.85
CA THR A 117 -14.18 -2.17 17.10
C THR A 117 -13.26 -1.99 18.31
N LYS A 118 -11.95 -1.82 18.11
CA LYS A 118 -10.99 -1.49 19.17
C LYS A 118 -11.06 -0.01 19.55
N SER A 119 -11.19 0.88 18.55
CA SER A 119 -11.38 2.33 18.77
C SER A 119 -12.61 2.61 19.63
N SER A 120 -13.73 1.97 19.28
CA SER A 120 -15.01 2.11 20.00
C SER A 120 -15.03 1.60 21.45
N LYS A 121 -14.00 0.88 21.90
CA LYS A 121 -13.90 0.34 23.27
C LYS A 121 -12.90 1.13 24.14
N GLY A 122 -12.25 2.14 23.57
CA GLY A 122 -11.24 2.96 24.24
C GLY A 122 -11.78 4.21 24.92
N ASP A 123 -13.10 4.45 24.88
CA ASP A 123 -13.79 5.56 25.55
C ASP A 123 -14.26 5.19 26.96
#